data_AF-A0AAN8KL18-F1
#
_entry.id   AF-A0AAN8KL18-F1
#
_cell.length_a   1.000
_cell.length_b   1.000
_cell.length_c   1.000
_cell.angle_alpha   90.00
_cell.angle_beta   90.00
_cell.angle_gamma   90.00
#
_symmetry.space_group_name_H-M   'P 1'
#
loop_
_entity.id
_entity.type
_entity.pdbx_description
1 polymer ?
#
loop_
_entity_poly.entity_id
_entity_poly.type
_entity_poly.pdbx_seq_one_letter_code
_entity_poly.pdbx_strand_id
1 'polypeptide(L)' 'MKPGLRKYVCDLTLDPNTVNRHLSLSEENRKVTWRREEQPYPDHPERFDWKQLCCLAQ' A
#
# COMPACT_ATOMS: atom_id res chain seq x y z
N MET A 1 -18.66 -15.21 -24.44
CA MET A 1 -18.28 -15.43 -23.03
C MET A 1 -18.73 -14.24 -22.19
N LYS A 2 -19.43 -14.45 -21.07
CA LYS A 2 -19.70 -13.34 -20.13
C LYS A 2 -18.40 -13.00 -19.41
N PRO A 3 -18.01 -11.72 -19.27
CA PRO A 3 -16.70 -11.33 -18.73
C PRO A 3 -16.45 -11.67 -17.25
N GLY A 4 -17.41 -12.31 -16.56
CA GLY A 4 -17.26 -12.79 -15.19
C GLY A 4 -17.00 -11.66 -14.19
N LEU A 5 -16.22 -11.93 -13.13
CA LEU A 5 -15.79 -10.92 -12.14
C LEU A 5 -14.72 -9.97 -12.68
N ARG A 6 -14.05 -10.32 -13.78
CA ARG A 6 -12.96 -9.51 -14.35
C ARG A 6 -13.41 -8.12 -14.82
N LYS A 7 -14.70 -7.91 -15.06
CA LYS A 7 -15.26 -6.58 -15.38
C LYS A 7 -15.15 -5.57 -14.24
N TYR A 8 -14.82 -6.01 -13.03
CA TYR A 8 -14.70 -5.18 -11.83
C TYR A 8 -13.26 -5.05 -11.34
N VAL A 9 -12.27 -5.45 -12.15
CA VAL A 9 -10.87 -5.21 -11.81
C VAL A 9 -10.63 -3.70 -11.80
N CYS A 10 -9.93 -3.25 -10.77
CA CYS A 10 -9.46 -1.89 -10.61
C CYS A 10 -7.98 -1.98 -10.28
N ASP A 11 -7.17 -1.15 -10.94
CA ASP A 11 -5.75 -1.05 -10.65
C ASP A 11 -5.56 -0.18 -9.42
N LEU A 12 -4.93 -0.77 -8.40
CA LEU A 12 -4.64 -0.12 -7.13
C LEU A 12 -3.14 -0.06 -6.93
N THR A 13 -2.68 1.01 -6.30
CA THR A 13 -1.30 1.16 -5.83
C THR A 13 -1.31 1.45 -4.34
N LEU A 14 -0.31 0.97 -3.61
CA LEU A 14 -0.18 1.21 -2.17
C LEU A 14 0.33 2.63 -1.94
N ASP A 15 -0.27 3.34 -0.99
CA ASP A 15 0.08 4.74 -0.72
C ASP A 15 1.27 4.86 0.25
N PRO A 16 2.44 5.35 -0.19
CA PRO A 16 3.61 5.52 0.66
C PRO A 16 3.44 6.62 1.73
N ASN A 17 2.43 7.49 1.62
CA ASN A 17 2.16 8.53 2.61
C ASN A 17 1.39 7.99 3.82
N THR A 18 0.60 6.94 3.64
CA THR A 18 -0.21 6.33 4.72
C THR A 18 0.47 5.12 5.36
N VAL A 19 1.37 4.45 4.63
CA VAL A 19 1.98 3.19 5.09
C VAL A 19 2.74 3.34 6.41
N ASN A 20 2.47 2.44 7.35
CA ASN A 20 3.23 2.40 8.60
C ASN A 20 4.72 2.11 8.38
N ARG A 21 5.56 2.66 9.26
CA ARG A 21 7.02 2.55 9.14
C ARG A 21 7.56 1.12 9.26
N HIS A 22 6.84 0.16 9.83
CA HIS A 22 7.28 -1.24 9.84
C HIS A 22 6.88 -2.03 8.58
N LEU A 23 6.22 -1.39 7.61
CA LEU A 23 5.82 -2.02 6.36
C LEU A 23 6.69 -1.47 5.22
N SER A 24 7.37 -2.37 4.52
CA SER A 24 8.21 -2.03 3.37
C SER A 24 7.45 -2.29 2.08
N LEU A 25 7.40 -1.26 1.22
CA LEU A 25 6.82 -1.33 -0.11
C LEU A 25 7.87 -1.74 -1.15
N SER A 26 7.46 -2.54 -2.13
CA SER A 26 8.29 -2.99 -3.27
C SER A 26 7.42 -3.21 -4.51
N GLU A 27 8.04 -3.58 -5.63
CA GLU A 27 7.36 -3.86 -6.91
C GLU A 27 6.45 -2.69 -7.29
N GLU A 28 7.01 -1.48 -7.36
CA GLU A 28 6.28 -0.24 -7.70
C GLU A 28 5.06 -0.01 -6.79
N ASN A 29 5.24 -0.22 -5.48
CA ASN A 29 4.19 -0.11 -4.47
C ASN A 29 3.00 -1.05 -4.73
N ARG A 30 3.25 -2.25 -5.25
CA ARG A 30 2.21 -3.29 -5.42
C ARG A 30 2.35 -4.42 -4.40
N LYS A 31 3.43 -4.41 -3.63
CA LYS A 31 3.72 -5.43 -2.62
C LYS A 31 4.16 -4.79 -1.33
N VAL A 32 3.67 -5.34 -0.22
CA VAL A 32 4.01 -4.94 1.14
C VAL A 32 4.60 -6.11 1.90
N THR A 33 5.66 -5.85 2.66
CA THR A 33 6.27 -6.83 3.57
C THR A 33 6.49 -6.22 4.94
N TRP A 34 6.21 -6.96 6.01
CA TRP A 34 6.54 -6.51 7.36
C TRP A 34 8.04 -6.63 7.65
N ARG A 35 8.56 -5.66 8.39
CA ARG A 35 9.95 -5.56 8.85
C ARG A 35 9.99 -5.17 10.32
N ARG A 36 11.04 -5.60 11.01
CA ARG A 36 11.26 -5.23 12.41
C ARG A 36 11.75 -3.79 12.51
N GLU A 37 12.62 -3.39 11.59
CA GLU A 37 13.17 -2.05 11.48
C GLU A 37 12.15 -1.08 10.87
N GLU A 38 12.17 0.17 11.32
CA GLU A 38 11.41 1.24 10.69
C GLU A 38 12.03 1.61 9.34
N GLN A 39 11.17 1.73 8.33
CA GLN A 39 11.52 2.22 7.01
C GLN A 39 11.62 3.75 7.04
N PRO A 40 12.54 4.34 6.26
CA PRO A 40 12.86 5.76 6.31
C PRO A 40 11.82 6.63 5.58
N TYR A 41 10.54 6.43 5.88
CA TYR A 41 9.48 7.26 5.33
C TYR A 41 9.45 8.61 6.05
N PRO A 42 9.30 9.72 5.31
CA PRO A 42 9.13 11.03 5.92
C PRO A 42 7.84 11.09 6.74
N ASP A 43 7.83 11.95 7.76
CA ASP A 43 6.64 12.23 8.53
C ASP A 43 5.51 12.74 7.64
N HIS A 44 4.31 12.22 7.86
CA HIS A 44 3.12 12.58 7.11
C HIS A 44 1.89 12.48 8.02
N PRO A 45 0.96 13.45 7.99
CA PRO A 45 -0.20 13.48 8.89
C PRO A 45 -1.14 12.28 8.73
N GLU A 46 -1.13 11.64 7.55
CA GLU A 46 -1.98 10.48 7.25
C GLU A 46 -1.29 9.14 7.54
N ARG A 47 -0.05 9.15 8.06
CA ARG A 47 0.70 7.92 8.30
C ARG A 47 0.12 7.16 9.49
N PHE A 48 -0.10 5.87 9.30
CA PHE A 48 -0.60 5.02 10.39
C PHE A 48 0.50 4.65 11.38
N ASP A 49 0.16 4.69 12.67
CA ASP A 49 1.00 4.19 13.76
C ASP A 49 0.95 2.66 13.89
N TRP A 50 -0.14 2.03 13.45
CA TRP A 50 -0.29 0.58 13.40
C TRP A 50 0.05 0.02 12.01
N LYS A 51 0.28 -1.30 11.89
CA LYS A 51 0.63 -1.98 10.62
C LYS A 51 -0.52 -1.98 9.60
N GLN A 52 -0.86 -0.81 9.09
CA GLN A 52 -1.92 -0.50 8.14
C GLN A 52 -1.36 0.42 7.04
N LEU A 53 -2.12 0.52 5.95
CA LEU A 53 -1.89 1.41 4.82
C LEU A 53 -3.22 1.61 4.09
N CYS A 54 -3.29 2.63 3.25
CA CYS A 54 -4.34 2.81 2.26
C CYS A 54 -3.81 2.52 0.84
N CYS A 55 -4.73 2.32 -0.09
CA CYS A 55 -4.43 2.22 -1.51
C CYS A 55 -4.98 3.45 -2.23
N LEU A 56 -4.30 3.85 -3.30
CA LEU A 56 -4.79 4.81 -4.29
C LEU A 56 -5.38 4.03 -5.47
N ALA A 57 -6.52 4.49 -5.96
CA ALA A 57 -7.05 4.04 -7.25
C ALA A 57 -6.30 4.76 -8.38
N GLN A 58 -5.89 4.02 -9.40
CA GLN A 58 -5.42 4.60 -10.67
C GLN A 58 -6.60 4.99 -11.57
#